data_AF-A0A7Y1W3A7-F1
#
_entry.id   AF-A0A7Y1W3A7-F1
#
_cell.length_a   1.000
_cell.length_b   1.000
_cell.length_c   1.000
_cell.angle_alpha   90.00
_cell.angle_beta   90.00
_cell.angle_gamma   90.00
#
_symmetry.space_group_name_H-M   'P 1'
#
loop_
_entity.id
_entity.type
_entity.pdbx_description
1 polymer ?
#
loop_
_entity_poly.entity_id
_entity_poly.type
_entity_poly.pdbx_seq_one_letter_code
_entity_poly.pdbx_strand_id
1 'polypeptide(L)'
;LGAGIPAGLFTAALVLPPIIADPAGVTLKTGAASIGLATAWGAIHSWLGVGSGWIALALLGLAGLGFGQLLREHRAAQAIVLGLFLTLLVLLLLRPASVNHPLTFARYLLAALPLLLLSVACGADRLLRIGTRPRWLPALGLALLAVAYAWQSPLHQLLATPNSHVTHSRFQFDFRPAQNRVARYQRETLPESPFWKALPVADRNSLQVAAAPFYFETYHWDGPRWEQASGQRVWPAFLAGFCADRRPGEAPDDGRFPLRNAWWLSRIAAGEGPLPDWLVFTRPIPRFAHTQEGEDMRAEFAHCTQRLKDLLGPADYEDDALLAWQLAP
;
A
#
# COMPACT_ATOMS: atom_id res chain seq x y z
N LEU A 1 -7.26 19.67 29.27
CA LEU A 1 -8.72 19.89 29.15
C LEU A 1 -9.05 21.11 28.29
N GLY A 2 -8.39 22.27 28.47
CA GLY A 2 -8.75 23.52 27.77
C GLY A 2 -8.82 23.48 26.23
N ALA A 3 -7.96 22.73 25.55
CA ALA A 3 -7.98 22.60 24.08
C ALA A 3 -8.79 21.40 23.55
N GLY A 4 -9.11 20.42 24.40
CA GLY A 4 -9.75 19.18 23.97
C GLY A 4 -11.25 19.34 23.67
N ILE A 5 -11.95 20.13 24.48
CA ILE A 5 -13.38 20.40 24.28
C ILE A 5 -13.61 21.20 22.98
N PRO A 6 -12.90 22.32 22.74
CA PRO A 6 -13.02 23.05 21.47
C PRO A 6 -12.70 22.18 20.25
N ALA A 7 -11.64 21.37 20.30
CA ALA A 7 -11.27 20.48 19.21
C ALA A 7 -12.35 19.40 18.95
N GLY A 8 -12.92 18.83 20.02
CA GLY A 8 -14.01 17.87 19.92
C GLY A 8 -15.28 18.48 19.31
N LEU A 9 -15.67 19.68 19.76
CA LEU A 9 -16.82 20.41 19.22
C LEU A 9 -16.61 20.79 17.75
N PHE A 10 -15.41 21.26 17.39
CA PHE A 10 -15.07 21.60 16.01
C PHE A 10 -15.11 20.35 15.11
N THR A 11 -14.55 19.24 15.58
CA THR A 11 -14.61 17.96 14.85
C THR A 11 -16.05 17.50 14.66
N ALA A 12 -16.88 17.58 15.71
CA ALA A 12 -18.31 17.25 15.62
C ALA A 12 -19.03 18.15 14.61
N ALA A 13 -18.76 19.46 14.62
CA ALA A 13 -19.32 20.40 13.66
C ALA A 13 -18.91 20.11 12.22
N LEU A 14 -17.67 19.67 11.98
CA LEU A 14 -17.21 19.28 10.63
C LEU A 14 -17.79 17.95 10.14
N VAL A 15 -18.08 17.03 11.05
CA VAL A 15 -18.60 15.69 10.73
C VAL A 15 -20.13 15.68 10.63
N LEU A 16 -20.82 16.65 11.22
CA LEU A 16 -22.28 16.72 11.22
C LEU A 16 -22.91 16.85 9.80
N PRO A 17 -22.42 17.74 8.90
CA PRO A 17 -23.00 17.87 7.56
C PRO A 17 -23.03 16.56 6.75
N PRO A 18 -21.95 15.77 6.62
CA PRO A 18 -22.02 14.52 5.88
C PRO A 18 -22.91 13.47 6.54
N ILE A 19 -23.02 13.45 7.88
CA ILE A 19 -23.95 12.54 8.58
C ILE A 19 -25.40 12.87 8.23
N ILE A 20 -25.75 14.17 8.14
CA ILE A 20 -27.11 14.60 7.80
C ILE A 20 -27.40 14.41 6.31
N ALA A 21 -26.42 14.69 5.44
CA ALA A 21 -26.62 14.68 3.99
C ALA A 21 -26.70 13.26 3.39
N ASP A 22 -25.95 12.29 3.92
CA ASP A 22 -25.95 10.91 3.43
C ASP A 22 -25.83 9.89 4.58
N PRO A 23 -26.92 9.69 5.36
CA PRO A 23 -26.92 8.73 6.45
C PRO A 23 -26.73 7.29 5.97
N ALA A 24 -27.16 6.96 4.75
CA ALA A 24 -26.97 5.64 4.16
C ALA A 24 -25.49 5.34 3.86
N GLY A 25 -24.74 6.31 3.33
CA GLY A 25 -23.29 6.19 3.14
C GLY A 25 -22.52 5.97 4.45
N VAL A 26 -23.03 6.53 5.56
CA VAL A 26 -22.44 6.32 6.90
C VAL A 26 -22.76 4.93 7.44
N THR A 27 -23.99 4.44 7.31
CA THR A 27 -24.37 3.10 7.77
C THR A 27 -23.69 1.99 6.98
N LEU A 28 -23.46 2.19 5.67
CA LEU A 28 -22.67 1.27 4.84
C LEU A 28 -21.21 1.12 5.31
N LYS A 29 -20.70 2.07 6.10
CA LYS A 29 -19.34 2.07 6.64
C LYS A 29 -19.24 1.64 8.10
N THR A 30 -20.33 1.23 8.75
CA THR A 30 -20.34 0.78 10.15
C THR A 30 -20.87 -0.66 10.29
N GLY A 31 -20.54 -1.35 11.38
CA GLY A 31 -21.07 -2.68 11.70
C GLY A 31 -20.51 -3.86 10.87
N ALA A 32 -19.73 -3.61 9.82
CA ALA A 32 -19.33 -4.64 8.85
C ALA A 32 -18.12 -5.50 9.26
N ALA A 33 -17.36 -5.12 10.30
CA ALA A 33 -16.07 -5.75 10.60
C ALA A 33 -15.83 -5.97 12.09
N SER A 34 -15.12 -7.05 12.42
CA SER A 34 -14.67 -7.36 13.78
C SER A 34 -13.15 -7.22 13.90
N ILE A 35 -12.68 -6.76 15.05
CA ILE A 35 -11.25 -6.69 15.39
C ILE A 35 -10.86 -8.03 15.99
N GLY A 36 -10.13 -8.85 15.23
CA GLY A 36 -9.59 -10.12 15.70
C GLY A 36 -8.17 -9.99 16.25
N LEU A 37 -7.69 -11.04 16.92
CA LEU A 37 -6.30 -11.13 17.39
C LEU A 37 -5.30 -10.97 16.23
N ALA A 38 -5.61 -11.53 15.05
CA ALA A 38 -4.77 -11.39 13.87
C ALA A 38 -4.63 -9.92 13.41
N THR A 39 -5.70 -9.13 13.54
CA THR A 39 -5.71 -7.70 13.23
C THR A 39 -4.84 -6.91 14.20
N ALA A 40 -5.02 -7.13 15.50
CA ALA A 40 -4.23 -6.48 16.54
C ALA A 40 -2.74 -6.85 16.44
N TRP A 41 -2.45 -8.13 16.19
CA TRP A 41 -1.09 -8.60 15.98
C TRP A 41 -0.45 -7.99 14.73
N GLY A 42 -1.18 -7.92 13.61
CA GLY A 42 -0.70 -7.24 12.41
C GLY A 42 -0.42 -5.75 12.65
N ALA A 43 -1.24 -5.06 13.46
CA ALA A 43 -1.02 -3.65 13.77
C ALA A 43 0.25 -3.42 14.59
N ILE A 44 0.57 -4.32 15.54
CA ILE A 44 1.86 -4.31 16.25
C ILE A 44 3.03 -4.40 15.27
N HIS A 45 2.95 -5.33 14.30
CA HIS A 45 3.97 -5.45 13.26
C HIS A 45 4.08 -4.16 12.43
N SER A 46 2.96 -3.52 12.07
CA SER A 46 2.94 -2.24 11.36
C SER A 46 3.55 -1.08 12.16
N TRP A 47 3.26 -0.97 13.45
CA TRP A 47 3.87 0.08 14.29
C TRP A 47 5.36 -0.15 14.50
N LEU A 48 5.75 -1.41 14.73
CA LEU A 48 7.15 -1.74 14.95
C LEU A 48 7.95 -1.79 13.66
N GLY A 49 7.32 -1.93 12.48
CA GLY A 49 8.00 -1.95 11.19
C GLY A 49 8.89 -3.19 10.99
N VAL A 50 8.47 -4.36 11.48
CA VAL A 50 9.28 -5.59 11.43
C VAL A 50 8.50 -6.82 10.98
N GLY A 51 9.09 -7.65 10.09
CA GLY A 51 8.43 -8.86 9.57
C GLY A 51 8.41 -10.02 10.56
N SER A 52 9.44 -10.13 11.40
CA SER A 52 9.63 -11.23 12.34
C SER A 52 8.83 -11.08 13.62
N GLY A 53 8.09 -12.13 13.99
CA GLY A 53 7.37 -12.19 15.26
C GLY A 53 8.30 -12.17 16.47
N TRP A 54 9.49 -12.80 16.38
CA TRP A 54 10.45 -12.83 17.48
C TRP A 54 11.02 -11.44 17.79
N ILE A 55 11.33 -10.66 16.76
CA ILE A 55 11.81 -9.29 16.95
C ILE A 55 10.69 -8.42 17.50
N ALA A 56 9.46 -8.57 17.00
CA ALA A 56 8.31 -7.86 17.54
C ALA A 56 8.11 -8.16 19.04
N LEU A 57 8.21 -9.43 19.46
CA LEU A 57 8.13 -9.83 20.86
C LEU A 57 9.27 -9.26 21.71
N ALA A 58 10.51 -9.26 21.20
CA ALA A 58 11.65 -8.66 21.90
C ALA A 58 11.44 -7.15 22.11
N LEU A 59 10.98 -6.44 21.07
CA LEU A 59 10.65 -5.02 21.16
C LEU A 59 9.48 -4.75 22.11
N LEU A 60 8.43 -5.57 22.10
CA LEU A 60 7.34 -5.50 23.08
C LEU A 60 7.83 -5.75 24.52
N GLY A 61 8.78 -6.66 24.71
CA GLY A 61 9.43 -6.91 25.99
C GLY A 61 10.17 -5.68 26.50
N LEU A 62 10.98 -5.03 25.64
CA LEU A 62 11.62 -3.75 25.95
C LEU A 62 10.58 -2.67 26.25
N ALA A 63 9.53 -2.56 25.43
CA ALA A 63 8.45 -1.61 25.66
C ALA A 63 7.80 -1.82 27.05
N GLY A 64 7.51 -3.06 27.45
CA GLY A 64 6.96 -3.37 28.77
C GLY A 64 7.87 -2.92 29.92
N LEU A 65 9.19 -3.09 29.79
CA LEU A 65 10.17 -2.66 30.80
C LEU A 65 10.23 -1.14 30.97
N GLY A 66 10.08 -0.38 29.87
CA GLY A 66 10.12 1.08 29.86
C GLY A 66 8.77 1.77 30.11
N PHE A 67 7.65 1.13 29.77
CA PHE A 67 6.32 1.72 29.79
C PHE A 67 5.90 2.21 31.19
N GLY A 68 6.18 1.41 32.22
CA GLY A 68 5.85 1.78 33.60
C GLY A 68 6.65 2.97 34.14
N GLN A 69 7.84 3.25 33.59
CA GLN A 69 8.59 4.46 33.90
C GLN A 69 7.93 5.68 33.22
N LEU A 70 7.65 5.55 31.93
CA LEU A 70 7.05 6.60 31.11
C LEU A 70 5.70 7.08 31.68
N LEU A 71 4.85 6.15 32.14
CA LEU A 71 3.58 6.48 32.79
C LEU A 71 3.71 7.18 34.14
N ARG A 72 4.76 6.89 34.91
CA ARG A 72 4.98 7.52 36.23
C ARG A 72 5.58 8.91 36.09
N GLU A 73 6.45 9.11 35.10
CA GLU A 73 7.22 10.36 34.94
C GLU A 73 6.50 11.40 34.09
N HIS A 74 5.64 10.99 33.13
CA HIS A 74 5.05 11.91 32.17
C HIS A 74 3.51 11.86 32.15
N ARG A 75 2.87 12.95 32.58
CA ARG A 75 1.41 13.13 32.48
C ARG A 75 0.89 13.07 31.04
N ALA A 76 1.71 13.49 30.06
CA ALA A 76 1.37 13.38 28.64
C ALA A 76 1.18 11.92 28.21
N ALA A 77 2.02 10.99 28.69
CA ALA A 77 1.89 9.56 28.39
C ALA A 77 0.58 8.99 28.92
N GLN A 78 0.17 9.37 30.13
CA GLN A 78 -1.12 8.97 30.72
C GLN A 78 -2.30 9.48 29.86
N ALA A 79 -2.25 10.74 29.42
CA ALA A 79 -3.27 11.31 28.55
C ALA A 79 -3.34 10.61 27.18
N ILE A 80 -2.21 10.24 26.60
CA ILE A 80 -2.15 9.48 25.34
C ILE A 80 -2.76 8.08 25.54
N VAL A 81 -2.42 7.38 26.62
CA VAL A 81 -3.02 6.05 26.92
C VAL A 81 -4.53 6.14 27.10
N LEU A 82 -5.01 7.14 27.84
CA LEU A 82 -6.45 7.37 27.98
C LEU A 82 -7.10 7.65 26.62
N GLY A 83 -6.48 8.50 25.80
CA GLY A 83 -6.95 8.78 24.44
C GLY A 83 -7.03 7.53 23.58
N LEU A 84 -5.98 6.69 23.57
CA LEU A 84 -5.94 5.43 22.83
C LEU A 84 -7.01 4.45 23.31
N PHE A 85 -7.24 4.35 24.62
CA PHE A 85 -8.29 3.52 25.18
C PHE A 85 -9.68 3.98 24.72
N LEU A 86 -9.95 5.29 24.77
CA LEU A 86 -11.22 5.85 24.30
C LEU A 86 -11.40 5.65 22.79
N THR A 87 -10.36 5.87 21.99
CA THR A 87 -10.39 5.59 20.55
C THR A 87 -10.66 4.11 20.27
N LEU A 88 -10.02 3.19 21.00
CA LEU A 88 -10.27 1.76 20.86
C LEU A 88 -11.72 1.40 21.20
N LEU A 89 -12.29 1.98 22.27
CA LEU A 89 -13.70 1.78 22.63
C LEU A 89 -14.63 2.23 21.50
N VAL A 90 -14.37 3.40 20.91
CA VAL A 90 -15.13 3.91 19.76
C VAL A 90 -15.04 2.96 18.56
N LEU A 91 -13.86 2.41 18.26
CA LEU A 91 -13.70 1.44 17.17
C LEU A 91 -14.46 0.13 17.43
N LEU A 92 -14.48 -0.36 18.66
CA LEU A 92 -15.20 -1.57 19.05
C LEU A 92 -16.72 -1.40 18.97
N LEU A 93 -17.21 -0.20 19.26
CA LEU A 93 -18.63 0.16 19.18
C LEU A 93 -19.07 0.41 17.73
N LEU A 94 -18.35 1.26 16.99
CA LEU A 94 -18.73 1.67 15.62
C LEU A 94 -18.42 0.61 14.57
N ARG A 95 -17.41 -0.23 14.81
CA ARG A 95 -16.95 -1.28 13.87
C ARG A 95 -16.80 -0.75 12.45
N PRO A 96 -15.94 0.26 12.23
CA PRO A 96 -15.83 0.89 10.93
C PRO A 96 -15.40 -0.13 9.87
N ALA A 97 -15.87 0.07 8.64
CA ALA A 97 -15.50 -0.76 7.51
C ALA A 97 -13.98 -0.87 7.41
N SER A 98 -13.50 -2.06 7.03
CA SER A 98 -12.07 -2.34 6.89
C SER A 98 -11.25 -2.29 8.19
N VAL A 99 -11.85 -2.16 9.39
CA VAL A 99 -11.10 -2.18 10.66
C VAL A 99 -10.48 -3.53 10.96
N ASN A 100 -10.96 -4.61 10.34
CA ASN A 100 -10.36 -5.93 10.36
C ASN A 100 -8.99 -5.96 9.64
N HIS A 101 -8.65 -4.97 8.81
CA HIS A 101 -7.33 -4.84 8.21
C HIS A 101 -6.32 -4.23 9.19
N PRO A 102 -5.16 -4.88 9.41
CA PRO A 102 -4.18 -4.42 10.39
C PRO A 102 -3.73 -2.97 10.19
N LEU A 103 -3.47 -2.54 8.96
CA LEU A 103 -3.03 -1.17 8.67
C LEU A 103 -4.10 -0.14 9.03
N THR A 104 -5.36 -0.40 8.68
CA THR A 104 -6.49 0.47 9.00
C THR A 104 -6.65 0.62 10.51
N PHE A 105 -6.60 -0.50 11.23
CA PHE A 105 -6.63 -0.51 12.70
C PHE A 105 -5.44 0.25 13.31
N ALA A 106 -4.23 0.00 12.80
CA ALA A 106 -3.00 0.67 13.22
C ALA A 106 -3.07 2.19 13.03
N ARG A 107 -3.70 2.66 11.94
CA ARG A 107 -3.88 4.08 11.62
C ARG A 107 -4.81 4.78 12.60
N TYR A 108 -5.90 4.13 13.04
CA TYR A 108 -6.79 4.73 14.03
C TYR A 108 -6.12 4.91 15.40
N LEU A 109 -5.16 4.07 15.72
CA LEU A 109 -4.41 4.09 16.97
C LEU A 109 -2.97 4.59 16.76
N LEU A 110 -2.74 5.44 15.75
CA LEU A 110 -1.40 5.91 15.36
C LEU A 110 -0.66 6.64 16.51
N ALA A 111 -1.40 7.27 17.43
CA ALA A 111 -0.83 7.88 18.62
C ALA A 111 -0.13 6.88 19.56
N ALA A 112 -0.33 5.57 19.39
CA ALA A 112 0.41 4.53 20.11
C ALA A 112 1.88 4.46 19.67
N LEU A 113 2.20 4.86 18.44
CA LEU A 113 3.54 4.75 17.89
C LEU A 113 4.61 5.50 18.69
N PRO A 114 4.49 6.83 18.97
CA PRO A 114 5.50 7.53 19.76
C PRO A 114 5.63 6.96 21.19
N LEU A 115 4.51 6.57 21.80
CA LEU A 115 4.49 5.96 23.14
C LEU A 115 5.22 4.61 23.15
N LEU A 116 4.98 3.78 22.13
CA LEU A 116 5.61 2.48 21.96
C LEU A 116 7.12 2.63 21.74
N LEU A 117 7.56 3.49 20.82
CA LEU A 117 8.97 3.70 20.50
C LEU A 117 9.75 4.29 21.70
N LEU A 118 9.17 5.26 22.41
CA LEU A 118 9.76 5.79 23.64
C LEU A 118 9.85 4.71 24.73
N SER A 119 8.81 3.88 24.87
CA SER A 119 8.83 2.78 25.83
C SER A 119 9.92 1.75 25.51
N VAL A 120 10.13 1.43 24.22
CA VAL A 120 11.23 0.57 23.77
C VAL A 120 12.59 1.17 24.15
N ALA A 121 12.78 2.48 23.90
CA ALA A 121 14.02 3.18 24.23
C ALA A 121 14.29 3.20 25.75
N CYS A 122 13.30 3.52 26.57
CA CYS A 122 13.40 3.46 28.03
C CYS A 122 13.68 2.04 28.53
N GLY A 123 13.07 1.03 27.90
CA GLY A 123 13.34 -0.38 28.21
C GLY A 123 14.77 -0.79 27.91
N ALA A 124 15.32 -0.34 26.78
CA ALA A 124 16.71 -0.57 26.40
C ALA A 124 17.70 0.10 27.38
N ASP A 125 17.48 1.36 27.74
CA ASP A 125 18.29 2.07 28.74
C ASP A 125 18.23 1.35 30.10
N ARG A 126 17.03 0.94 30.52
CA ARG A 126 16.84 0.21 31.77
C ARG A 126 17.55 -1.14 31.77
N LEU A 127 17.51 -1.88 30.65
CA LEU A 127 18.21 -3.15 30.50
C LEU A 127 19.72 -2.96 30.64
N LEU A 128 20.28 -1.90 30.07
CA LEU A 128 21.70 -1.54 30.20
C LEU A 128 22.09 -1.18 31.64
N ARG A 129 21.19 -0.56 32.41
CA ARG A 129 21.42 -0.19 33.81
C ARG A 129 21.30 -1.37 34.78
N ILE A 130 20.33 -2.27 34.55
CA ILE A 130 20.07 -3.45 35.41
C ILE A 130 21.05 -4.58 35.11
N GLY A 131 21.57 -4.67 33.88
CA GLY A 131 22.48 -5.73 33.45
C GLY A 131 23.62 -5.95 34.45
N THR A 132 23.71 -7.18 34.95
CA THR A 132 24.79 -7.63 35.83
C THR A 132 26.14 -7.44 35.16
N ARG A 133 27.21 -7.24 35.95
CA ARG A 133 28.55 -7.26 35.40
C ARG A 133 28.77 -8.61 34.70
N PRO A 134 29.22 -8.62 33.42
CA PRO A 134 29.71 -7.48 32.66
C PRO A 134 28.65 -6.78 31.75
N ARG A 135 28.67 -5.44 31.74
CA ARG A 135 27.71 -4.58 30.99
C ARG A 135 27.73 -4.75 29.46
N TRP A 136 28.73 -5.42 28.90
CA TRP A 136 28.81 -5.64 27.45
C TRP A 136 27.76 -6.63 26.93
N LEU A 137 27.28 -7.55 27.77
CA LEU A 137 26.26 -8.54 27.37
C LEU A 137 24.93 -7.91 26.92
N PRO A 138 24.26 -7.05 27.71
CA PRO A 138 23.03 -6.40 27.27
C PRO A 138 23.27 -5.45 26.09
N ALA A 139 24.43 -4.79 26.04
CA ALA A 139 24.80 -3.93 24.91
C ALA A 139 24.93 -4.72 23.60
N LEU A 140 25.61 -5.88 23.64
CA LEU A 140 25.72 -6.79 22.51
C LEU A 140 24.34 -7.31 22.10
N GLY A 141 23.49 -7.70 23.05
CA GLY A 141 22.13 -8.15 22.78
C GLY A 141 21.28 -7.08 22.06
N LEU A 142 21.35 -5.82 22.51
CA LEU A 142 20.67 -4.70 21.84
C LEU A 142 21.25 -4.41 20.45
N ALA A 143 22.57 -4.49 20.28
CA ALA A 143 23.22 -4.32 18.99
C ALA A 143 22.78 -5.41 18.00
N LEU A 144 22.77 -6.68 18.42
CA LEU A 144 22.27 -7.79 17.62
C LEU A 144 20.79 -7.62 17.27
N LEU A 145 19.96 -7.18 18.22
CA LEU A 145 18.54 -6.88 17.97
C LEU A 145 18.37 -5.77 16.93
N ALA A 146 19.18 -4.70 16.99
CA ALA A 146 19.14 -3.60 16.03
C ALA A 146 19.55 -4.05 14.61
N VAL A 147 20.59 -4.89 14.50
CA VAL A 147 21.01 -5.48 13.22
C VAL A 147 19.92 -6.40 12.67
N ALA A 148 19.36 -7.27 13.52
CA ALA A 148 18.26 -8.15 13.14
C ALA A 148 17.01 -7.36 12.69
N TYR A 149 16.70 -6.27 13.38
CA TYR A 149 15.63 -5.35 13.02
C TYR A 149 15.85 -4.73 11.64
N ALA A 150 17.04 -4.18 11.39
CA ALA A 150 17.39 -3.57 10.11
C ALA A 150 17.31 -4.58 8.95
N TRP A 151 17.71 -5.83 9.18
CA TRP A 151 17.61 -6.90 8.19
C TRP A 151 16.16 -7.33 7.90
N GLN A 152 15.31 -7.37 8.92
CA GLN A 152 13.91 -7.81 8.83
C GLN A 152 12.93 -6.67 8.56
N SER A 153 13.44 -5.46 8.30
CA SER A 153 12.65 -4.28 8.01
C SER A 153 12.08 -4.36 6.59
N PRO A 154 10.81 -3.97 6.36
CA PRO A 154 10.25 -3.86 5.02
C PRO A 154 10.87 -2.72 4.21
N LEU A 155 11.68 -1.85 4.83
CA LEU A 155 12.31 -0.70 4.19
C LEU A 155 13.15 -1.10 2.97
N HIS A 156 13.84 -2.24 2.97
CA HIS A 156 14.63 -2.67 1.81
C HIS A 156 13.78 -2.82 0.54
N GLN A 157 12.54 -3.31 0.68
CA GLN A 157 11.62 -3.43 -0.45
C GLN A 157 11.03 -2.07 -0.86
N LEU A 158 10.76 -1.20 0.12
CA LEU A 158 10.23 0.15 -0.12
C LEU A 158 11.27 1.12 -0.69
N LEU A 159 12.56 0.85 -0.49
CA LEU A 159 13.68 1.67 -0.98
C LEU A 159 14.34 1.07 -2.23
N ALA A 160 13.88 -0.09 -2.69
CA ALA A 160 14.35 -0.67 -3.94
C ALA A 160 14.08 0.29 -5.11
N THR A 161 14.92 0.24 -6.15
CA THR A 161 14.75 1.06 -7.36
C THR A 161 14.68 0.14 -8.59
N PRO A 162 13.74 0.35 -9.53
CA PRO A 162 12.61 1.30 -9.44
C PRO A 162 11.58 0.89 -8.38
N ASN A 163 10.86 1.86 -7.84
CA ASN A 163 9.72 1.64 -6.95
C ASN A 163 8.70 2.77 -7.10
N SER A 164 8.07 2.83 -8.27
CA SER A 164 7.03 3.82 -8.55
C SER A 164 5.75 3.54 -7.73
N HIS A 165 5.65 2.35 -7.12
CA HIS A 165 4.45 1.83 -6.48
C HIS A 165 4.60 1.65 -4.95
N VAL A 166 5.37 2.49 -4.26
CA VAL A 166 5.61 2.36 -2.80
C VAL A 166 4.34 2.42 -1.95
N THR A 167 3.31 3.13 -2.41
CA THR A 167 2.01 3.26 -1.75
C THR A 167 1.01 2.17 -2.12
N HIS A 168 1.43 1.21 -2.95
CA HIS A 168 0.56 0.15 -3.44
C HIS A 168 0.07 -0.77 -2.31
N SER A 169 -1.16 -1.26 -2.42
CA SER A 169 -1.75 -2.17 -1.44
C SER A 169 -0.92 -3.45 -1.26
N ARG A 170 -0.18 -3.88 -2.29
CA ARG A 170 0.81 -4.95 -2.18
C ARG A 170 1.83 -4.71 -1.05
N PHE A 171 2.26 -3.48 -0.78
CA PHE A 171 3.19 -3.20 0.31
C PHE A 171 2.48 -2.74 1.59
N GLN A 172 1.39 -1.98 1.43
CA GLN A 172 0.70 -1.34 2.54
C GLN A 172 -0.26 -2.28 3.27
N PHE A 173 -0.86 -3.26 2.58
CA PHE A 173 -1.89 -4.13 3.17
C PHE A 173 -1.35 -4.97 4.33
N ASP A 174 -0.23 -5.67 4.09
CA ASP A 174 0.57 -6.35 5.11
C ASP A 174 1.95 -6.63 4.51
N PHE A 175 3.02 -6.04 5.06
CA PHE A 175 4.36 -6.25 4.50
C PHE A 175 4.93 -7.64 4.80
N ARG A 176 4.25 -8.47 5.60
CA ARG A 176 4.64 -9.87 5.84
C ARG A 176 4.10 -10.75 4.70
N PRO A 177 4.97 -11.36 3.87
CA PRO A 177 4.55 -11.97 2.61
C PRO A 177 3.51 -13.08 2.73
N ALA A 178 3.54 -13.86 3.83
CA ALA A 178 2.61 -14.97 4.05
C ALA A 178 1.21 -14.50 4.49
N GLN A 179 1.10 -13.31 5.09
CA GLN A 179 -0.14 -12.75 5.62
C GLN A 179 -0.81 -11.82 4.60
N ASN A 180 -0.05 -11.31 3.64
CA ASN A 180 -0.53 -10.40 2.63
C ASN A 180 -1.50 -11.06 1.65
N ARG A 181 -2.79 -10.72 1.80
CA ARG A 181 -3.87 -11.24 0.93
C ARG A 181 -3.82 -10.64 -0.46
N VAL A 182 -3.38 -9.39 -0.61
CA VAL A 182 -3.23 -8.74 -1.92
C VAL A 182 -2.13 -9.42 -2.72
N ALA A 183 -0.95 -9.60 -2.13
CA ALA A 183 0.17 -10.26 -2.81
C ALA A 183 -0.18 -11.71 -3.22
N ARG A 184 -0.96 -12.41 -2.39
CA ARG A 184 -1.49 -13.74 -2.72
C ARG A 184 -2.50 -13.69 -3.87
N TYR A 185 -3.49 -12.81 -3.76
CA TYR A 185 -4.49 -12.59 -4.81
C TYR A 185 -3.83 -12.33 -6.17
N GLN A 186 -2.86 -11.40 -6.22
CA GLN A 186 -2.13 -11.08 -7.44
C GLN A 186 -1.41 -12.31 -8.02
N ARG A 187 -0.69 -13.08 -7.20
CA ARG A 187 0.01 -14.29 -7.66
C ARG A 187 -0.93 -15.36 -8.20
N GLU A 188 -2.09 -15.53 -7.58
CA GLU A 188 -3.07 -16.58 -7.92
C GLU A 188 -3.99 -16.18 -9.08
N THR A 189 -4.20 -14.88 -9.29
CA THR A 189 -5.26 -14.37 -10.18
C THR A 189 -4.71 -13.65 -11.41
N LEU A 190 -3.55 -12.99 -11.30
CA LEU A 190 -2.97 -12.18 -12.37
C LEU A 190 -1.84 -12.97 -13.04
N PRO A 191 -2.00 -13.37 -14.32
CA PRO A 191 -0.96 -14.08 -15.04
C PRO A 191 0.27 -13.19 -15.20
N GLU A 192 1.46 -13.73 -14.94
CA GLU A 192 2.72 -13.02 -15.15
C GLU A 192 3.31 -13.43 -16.48
N SER A 193 3.28 -12.50 -17.44
CA SER A 193 3.91 -12.68 -18.75
C SER A 193 5.44 -12.84 -18.61
N PRO A 194 6.07 -13.77 -19.36
CA PRO A 194 7.53 -13.84 -19.50
C PRO A 194 8.16 -12.55 -20.03
N PHE A 195 7.41 -11.71 -20.75
CA PHE A 195 7.85 -10.39 -21.25
C PHE A 195 8.58 -9.58 -20.18
N TRP A 196 8.01 -9.49 -18.97
CA TRP A 196 8.58 -8.68 -17.90
C TRP A 196 9.98 -9.15 -17.49
N LYS A 197 10.26 -10.44 -17.57
CA LYS A 197 11.59 -11.00 -17.28
C LYS A 197 12.55 -10.96 -18.46
N ALA A 198 12.03 -10.74 -19.68
CA ALA A 198 12.81 -10.58 -20.90
C ALA A 198 13.20 -9.11 -21.15
N LEU A 199 12.48 -8.15 -20.56
CA LEU A 199 12.75 -6.72 -20.61
C LEU A 199 13.98 -6.19 -19.81
N PRO A 200 14.72 -6.95 -18.96
CA PRO A 200 15.91 -6.43 -18.31
C PRO A 200 16.99 -6.02 -19.33
N VAL A 201 17.21 -4.72 -19.45
CA VAL A 201 18.39 -4.14 -20.10
C VAL A 201 19.57 -4.17 -19.11
N ALA A 202 20.81 -4.05 -19.60
CA ALA A 202 22.02 -3.96 -18.78
C ALA A 202 21.90 -2.92 -17.65
N ASP A 203 21.14 -1.84 -17.86
CA ASP A 203 20.87 -0.81 -16.88
C ASP A 203 19.42 -0.86 -16.37
N ARG A 204 19.27 -0.98 -15.04
CA ARG A 204 17.97 -0.87 -14.36
C ARG A 204 17.45 0.56 -14.45
N ASN A 205 16.13 0.71 -14.48
CA ASN A 205 15.47 2.02 -14.47
C ASN A 205 15.89 2.90 -15.67
N SER A 206 16.22 2.28 -16.80
CA SER A 206 16.57 2.96 -18.06
C SER A 206 15.34 3.13 -18.96
N LEU A 207 14.40 2.17 -18.91
CA LEU A 207 13.19 2.17 -19.70
C LEU A 207 11.97 2.64 -18.89
N GLN A 208 11.06 3.27 -19.62
CA GLN A 208 9.74 3.72 -19.20
C GLN A 208 8.68 2.90 -19.94
N VAL A 209 7.93 2.10 -19.19
CA VAL A 209 6.88 1.24 -19.73
C VAL A 209 5.52 1.79 -19.31
N ALA A 210 4.68 2.05 -20.30
CA ALA A 210 3.28 2.39 -20.13
C ALA A 210 2.45 1.10 -20.14
N ALA A 211 1.76 0.77 -19.03
CA ALA A 211 0.94 -0.43 -18.93
C ALA A 211 -0.55 -0.08 -18.83
N ALA A 212 -1.35 -0.62 -19.75
CA ALA A 212 -2.79 -0.46 -19.84
C ALA A 212 -3.50 -1.83 -19.84
N PRO A 213 -4.80 -1.89 -19.55
CA PRO A 213 -5.56 -0.84 -18.86
C PRO A 213 -5.10 -0.63 -17.41
N PHE A 214 -5.32 0.57 -16.88
CA PHE A 214 -5.15 0.83 -15.45
C PHE A 214 -6.39 0.42 -14.66
N TYR A 215 -6.18 -0.12 -13.46
CA TYR A 215 -7.24 -0.43 -12.50
C TYR A 215 -7.02 0.37 -11.21
N PHE A 216 -8.03 1.15 -10.81
CA PHE A 216 -7.92 2.00 -9.62
C PHE A 216 -7.96 1.20 -8.32
N GLU A 217 -8.66 0.05 -8.30
CA GLU A 217 -8.51 -0.94 -7.26
C GLU A 217 -7.11 -1.52 -7.32
N THR A 218 -6.22 -0.95 -6.51
CA THR A 218 -4.79 -1.32 -6.48
C THR A 218 -4.53 -2.83 -6.44
N TYR A 219 -5.40 -3.67 -5.86
CA TYR A 219 -5.16 -5.11 -5.84
C TYR A 219 -5.34 -5.80 -7.21
N HIS A 220 -5.99 -5.17 -8.19
CA HIS A 220 -6.06 -5.60 -9.60
C HIS A 220 -4.90 -5.08 -10.46
N TRP A 221 -4.16 -4.09 -9.97
CA TRP A 221 -2.99 -3.54 -10.64
C TRP A 221 -1.72 -4.29 -10.21
N ASP A 222 -0.99 -4.91 -11.15
CA ASP A 222 0.21 -5.69 -10.83
C ASP A 222 1.54 -4.97 -11.12
N GLY A 223 1.48 -3.65 -11.30
CA GLY A 223 2.64 -2.78 -11.54
C GLY A 223 3.86 -3.06 -10.64
N PRO A 224 3.71 -3.23 -9.31
CA PRO A 224 4.86 -3.58 -8.46
C PRO A 224 5.58 -4.86 -8.86
N ARG A 225 4.86 -5.91 -9.30
CA ARG A 225 5.50 -7.17 -9.74
C ARG A 225 6.19 -6.99 -11.08
N TRP A 226 5.57 -6.24 -12.00
CA TRP A 226 6.15 -5.93 -13.30
C TRP A 226 7.43 -5.11 -13.18
N GLU A 227 7.47 -4.09 -12.31
CA GLU A 227 8.69 -3.31 -12.00
C GLU A 227 9.77 -4.18 -11.35
N GLN A 228 9.39 -5.07 -10.43
CA GLN A 228 10.35 -5.97 -9.77
C GLN A 228 10.94 -7.01 -10.74
N ALA A 229 10.13 -7.55 -11.66
CA ALA A 229 10.56 -8.55 -12.63
C ALA A 229 11.43 -7.95 -13.74
N SER A 230 11.07 -6.77 -14.23
CA SER A 230 11.78 -6.09 -15.32
C SER A 230 12.97 -5.25 -14.87
N GLY A 231 12.93 -4.74 -13.64
CA GLY A 231 13.86 -3.72 -13.18
C GLY A 231 13.65 -2.35 -13.86
N GLN A 232 12.55 -2.14 -14.58
CA GLN A 232 12.20 -0.91 -15.30
C GLN A 232 11.02 -0.18 -14.66
N ARG A 233 10.83 1.10 -14.98
CA ARG A 233 9.67 1.86 -14.48
C ARG A 233 8.44 1.44 -15.24
N VAL A 234 7.37 1.11 -14.52
CA VAL A 234 6.09 0.74 -15.12
C VAL A 234 5.04 1.69 -14.57
N TRP A 235 4.48 2.54 -15.43
CA TRP A 235 3.43 3.49 -15.05
C TRP A 235 2.11 3.15 -15.73
N PRO A 236 0.99 3.56 -15.12
CA PRO A 236 -0.32 3.34 -15.71
C PRO A 236 -0.50 4.09 -17.03
N ALA A 237 -1.16 3.45 -17.98
CA ALA A 237 -1.70 4.07 -19.17
C ALA A 237 -3.23 3.99 -19.16
N PHE A 238 -3.87 5.12 -19.43
CA PHE A 238 -5.31 5.30 -19.39
C PHE A 238 -5.93 5.15 -20.77
N LEU A 239 -7.07 4.47 -20.81
CA LEU A 239 -7.87 4.28 -22.01
C LEU A 239 -8.80 5.47 -22.29
N ALA A 240 -9.11 6.27 -21.26
CA ALA A 240 -9.95 7.46 -21.37
C ALA A 240 -9.42 8.43 -22.45
N GLY A 241 -10.31 8.85 -23.36
CA GLY A 241 -10.00 9.69 -24.52
C GLY A 241 -9.55 8.92 -25.76
N PHE A 242 -9.26 7.61 -25.64
CA PHE A 242 -8.89 6.77 -26.78
C PHE A 242 -9.93 5.67 -27.00
N CYS A 243 -9.95 4.64 -26.16
CA CYS A 243 -10.85 3.49 -26.31
C CYS A 243 -12.25 3.73 -25.72
N ALA A 244 -12.40 4.73 -24.85
CA ALA A 244 -13.67 5.22 -24.34
C ALA A 244 -13.55 6.70 -23.99
N ASP A 245 -14.64 7.48 -24.07
CA ASP A 245 -14.61 8.91 -23.71
C ASP A 245 -14.24 9.12 -22.24
N ARG A 246 -14.75 8.24 -21.36
CA ARG A 246 -14.46 8.22 -19.93
C ARG A 246 -14.44 6.79 -19.42
N ARG A 247 -13.61 6.53 -18.42
CA ARG A 247 -13.56 5.26 -17.70
C ARG A 247 -13.52 5.50 -16.19
N PRO A 248 -14.38 4.83 -15.39
CA PRO A 248 -14.32 4.94 -13.93
C PRO A 248 -12.93 4.61 -13.39
N GLY A 249 -12.42 5.46 -12.49
CA GLY A 249 -11.12 5.27 -11.85
C GLY A 249 -9.91 5.79 -12.64
N GLU A 250 -10.06 6.17 -13.90
CA GLU A 250 -9.01 6.84 -14.69
C GLU A 250 -9.17 8.36 -14.65
N ALA A 251 -8.05 9.09 -14.69
CA ALA A 251 -8.10 10.53 -14.84
C ALA A 251 -8.44 10.89 -16.31
N PRO A 252 -9.32 11.87 -16.56
CA PRO A 252 -9.61 12.32 -17.91
C PRO A 252 -8.35 12.95 -18.54
N ASP A 253 -8.23 12.85 -19.86
CA ASP A 253 -7.19 13.54 -20.62
C ASP A 253 -7.50 15.05 -20.67
N ASP A 254 -7.11 15.76 -19.61
CA ASP A 254 -7.42 17.17 -19.40
C ASP A 254 -6.22 17.88 -18.77
N GLY A 255 -5.91 19.09 -19.23
CA GLY A 255 -4.77 19.89 -18.74
C GLY A 255 -4.82 20.21 -17.24
N ARG A 256 -5.98 20.05 -16.58
CA ARG A 256 -6.14 20.15 -15.12
C ARG A 256 -5.46 19.00 -14.37
N PHE A 257 -5.16 17.89 -15.03
CA PHE A 257 -4.50 16.72 -14.45
C PHE A 257 -3.15 16.42 -15.14
N PRO A 258 -2.12 17.27 -14.98
CA PRO A 258 -0.82 17.06 -15.60
C PRO A 258 0.01 15.99 -14.86
N LEU A 259 -0.41 14.73 -14.97
CA LEU A 259 0.26 13.61 -14.33
C LEU A 259 1.61 13.34 -15.01
N ARG A 260 2.67 13.25 -14.20
CA ARG A 260 4.04 12.98 -14.68
C ARG A 260 4.37 11.49 -14.80
N ASN A 261 3.61 10.66 -14.09
CA ASN A 261 3.87 9.23 -13.93
C ASN A 261 2.67 8.41 -14.42
N ALA A 262 2.08 8.84 -15.54
CA ALA A 262 0.98 8.16 -16.22
C ALA A 262 0.94 8.62 -17.68
N TRP A 263 0.40 7.78 -18.56
CA TRP A 263 0.17 8.12 -19.96
C TRP A 263 -1.31 8.03 -20.32
N TRP A 264 -1.71 8.79 -21.34
CA TRP A 264 -2.99 8.64 -22.00
C TRP A 264 -2.76 8.06 -23.38
N LEU A 265 -3.50 7.01 -23.74
CA LEU A 265 -3.38 6.41 -25.07
C LEU A 265 -3.74 7.40 -26.19
N SER A 266 -4.63 8.36 -25.93
CA SER A 266 -4.98 9.45 -26.86
C SER A 266 -3.76 10.29 -27.22
N ARG A 267 -2.94 10.66 -26.22
CA ARG A 267 -1.70 11.42 -26.44
C ARG A 267 -0.62 10.61 -27.10
N ILE A 268 -0.49 9.33 -26.75
CA ILE A 268 0.42 8.41 -27.45
C ILE A 268 0.03 8.33 -28.93
N ALA A 269 -1.26 8.17 -29.23
CA ALA A 269 -1.77 8.13 -30.60
C ALA A 269 -1.56 9.43 -31.37
N ALA A 270 -1.64 10.58 -30.68
CA ALA A 270 -1.38 11.89 -31.27
C ALA A 270 0.12 12.23 -31.38
N GLY A 271 1.02 11.41 -30.81
CA GLY A 271 2.45 11.72 -30.74
C GLY A 271 2.77 12.91 -29.84
N GLU A 272 1.95 13.16 -28.82
CA GLU A 272 2.07 14.32 -27.94
C GLU A 272 2.96 14.05 -26.71
N GLY A 273 4.00 14.87 -26.55
CA GLY A 273 4.91 14.80 -25.41
C GLY A 273 5.89 13.64 -25.50
N PRO A 274 6.63 13.35 -24.41
CA PRO A 274 7.55 12.21 -24.37
C PRO A 274 6.77 10.90 -24.40
N LEU A 275 7.02 10.08 -25.41
CA LEU A 275 6.48 8.73 -25.52
C LEU A 275 7.21 7.79 -24.53
N PRO A 276 6.52 6.78 -23.99
CA PRO A 276 7.17 5.70 -23.26
C PRO A 276 8.01 4.86 -24.24
N ASP A 277 9.01 4.14 -23.75
CA ASP A 277 9.80 3.23 -24.59
C ASP A 277 8.94 2.04 -25.04
N TRP A 278 8.05 1.57 -24.16
CA TRP A 278 7.14 0.46 -24.41
C TRP A 278 5.72 0.81 -24.01
N LEU A 279 4.76 0.39 -24.85
CA LEU A 279 3.35 0.29 -24.48
C LEU A 279 2.99 -1.19 -24.31
N VAL A 280 2.45 -1.53 -23.15
CA VAL A 280 1.98 -2.87 -22.80
C VAL A 280 0.48 -2.83 -22.56
N PHE A 281 -0.26 -3.70 -23.26
CA PHE A 281 -1.70 -3.85 -23.11
C PHE A 281 -2.02 -5.25 -22.56
N THR A 282 -2.42 -5.28 -21.30
CA THR A 282 -2.74 -6.51 -20.55
C THR A 282 -4.11 -7.04 -20.93
N ARG A 283 -4.22 -8.36 -21.00
CA ARG A 283 -5.47 -9.06 -21.27
C ARG A 283 -6.39 -9.10 -20.04
N PRO A 284 -7.71 -9.28 -20.23
CA PRO A 284 -8.66 -9.39 -19.13
C PRO A 284 -8.28 -10.48 -18.14
N ILE A 285 -8.56 -10.22 -16.86
CA ILE A 285 -8.24 -11.13 -15.75
C ILE A 285 -9.08 -12.41 -15.89
N PRO A 286 -8.46 -13.60 -16.05
CA PRO A 286 -9.18 -14.85 -16.33
C PRO A 286 -10.23 -15.22 -15.28
N ARG A 287 -9.99 -14.86 -14.02
CA ARG A 287 -10.90 -15.15 -12.89
C ARG A 287 -12.27 -14.49 -13.05
N PHE A 288 -12.36 -13.39 -13.79
CA PHE A 288 -13.63 -12.71 -14.05
C PHE A 288 -14.33 -13.22 -15.30
N ALA A 289 -13.84 -14.28 -15.94
CA ALA A 289 -14.37 -14.73 -17.22
C ALA A 289 -15.88 -15.03 -17.25
N HIS A 290 -16.49 -15.30 -16.09
CA HIS A 290 -17.93 -15.61 -15.96
C HIS A 290 -18.73 -14.55 -15.18
N THR A 291 -18.18 -13.35 -15.00
CA THR A 291 -18.88 -12.22 -14.37
C THR A 291 -19.22 -11.15 -15.43
N GLN A 292 -20.23 -10.32 -15.14
CA GLN A 292 -20.54 -9.14 -15.97
C GLN A 292 -19.29 -8.27 -16.16
N GLU A 293 -18.54 -8.06 -15.09
CA GLU A 293 -17.29 -7.31 -15.11
C GLU A 293 -16.28 -7.88 -16.10
N GLY A 294 -16.12 -9.21 -16.19
CA GLY A 294 -15.21 -9.81 -17.17
C GLY A 294 -15.73 -9.78 -18.60
N GLU A 295 -17.05 -9.80 -18.81
CA GLU A 295 -17.64 -9.53 -20.13
C GLU A 295 -17.33 -8.12 -20.60
N ASP A 296 -17.52 -7.13 -19.72
CA ASP A 296 -17.22 -5.72 -20.00
C ASP A 296 -15.72 -5.54 -20.31
N MET A 297 -14.83 -6.14 -19.50
CA MET A 297 -13.38 -6.11 -19.74
C MET A 297 -13.00 -6.75 -21.09
N ARG A 298 -13.63 -7.86 -21.49
CA ARG A 298 -13.36 -8.50 -22.78
C ARG A 298 -13.82 -7.67 -23.96
N ALA A 299 -15.01 -7.07 -23.88
CA ALA A 299 -15.54 -6.20 -24.92
C ALA A 299 -14.63 -4.97 -25.12
N GLU A 300 -14.24 -4.34 -24.01
CA GLU A 300 -13.31 -3.21 -24.02
C GLU A 300 -11.94 -3.61 -24.59
N PHE A 301 -11.38 -4.74 -24.14
CA PHE A 301 -10.11 -5.25 -24.64
C PHE A 301 -10.17 -5.53 -26.15
N ALA A 302 -11.23 -6.18 -26.65
CA ALA A 302 -11.36 -6.47 -28.07
C ALA A 302 -11.46 -5.19 -28.91
N HIS A 303 -12.26 -4.22 -28.48
CA HIS A 303 -12.38 -2.92 -29.14
C HIS A 303 -11.04 -2.18 -29.16
N CYS A 304 -10.37 -2.10 -28.01
CA CYS A 304 -9.15 -1.33 -27.84
C CYS A 304 -7.94 -1.97 -28.54
N THR A 305 -7.83 -3.30 -28.51
CA THR A 305 -6.77 -4.04 -29.18
C THR A 305 -6.78 -3.79 -30.69
N GLN A 306 -7.97 -3.82 -31.32
CA GLN A 306 -8.05 -3.57 -32.75
C GLN A 306 -7.56 -2.16 -33.09
N ARG A 307 -8.00 -1.14 -32.33
CA ARG A 307 -7.58 0.25 -32.54
C ARG A 307 -6.08 0.45 -32.32
N LEU A 308 -5.49 -0.22 -31.34
CA LEU A 308 -4.04 -0.19 -31.13
C LEU A 308 -3.29 -0.86 -32.28
N LYS A 309 -3.78 -2.00 -32.80
CA LYS A 309 -3.18 -2.67 -33.96
C LYS A 309 -3.30 -1.84 -35.24
N ASP A 310 -4.41 -1.12 -35.42
CA ASP A 310 -4.59 -0.21 -36.57
C ASP A 310 -3.65 1.00 -36.48
N LEU A 311 -3.38 1.50 -35.28
CA LEU A 311 -2.52 2.65 -35.02
C LEU A 311 -1.02 2.31 -35.07
N LEU A 312 -0.62 1.22 -34.40
CA LEU A 312 0.78 0.90 -34.13
C LEU A 312 1.30 -0.28 -34.97
N GLY A 313 0.42 -0.99 -35.68
CA GLY A 313 0.74 -2.22 -36.37
C GLY A 313 0.71 -3.45 -35.46
N PRO A 314 1.26 -4.60 -35.93
CA PRO A 314 1.34 -5.81 -35.11
C PRO A 314 2.18 -5.57 -33.85
N ALA A 315 1.85 -6.26 -32.75
CA ALA A 315 2.62 -6.17 -31.52
C ALA A 315 4.00 -6.82 -31.70
N ASP A 316 5.04 -6.22 -31.13
CA ASP A 316 6.40 -6.76 -31.10
C ASP A 316 6.51 -8.00 -30.19
N TYR A 317 5.60 -8.11 -29.22
CA TYR A 317 5.42 -9.28 -28.37
C TYR A 317 3.93 -9.52 -28.09
N GLU A 318 3.49 -10.77 -28.18
CA GLU A 318 2.14 -11.18 -27.85
C GLU A 318 2.17 -12.55 -27.15
N ASP A 319 1.50 -12.66 -26.00
CA ASP A 319 1.25 -13.94 -25.31
C ASP A 319 -0.16 -13.99 -24.71
N ASP A 320 -0.43 -15.02 -23.90
CA ASP A 320 -1.72 -15.24 -23.25
C ASP A 320 -2.06 -14.22 -22.14
N ALA A 321 -1.13 -13.34 -21.78
CA ALA A 321 -1.30 -12.35 -20.71
C ALA A 321 -1.28 -10.91 -21.23
N LEU A 322 -0.54 -10.59 -22.29
CA LEU A 322 -0.41 -9.22 -22.79
C LEU A 322 -0.01 -9.13 -24.28
N LEU A 323 -0.14 -7.91 -24.81
CA LEU A 323 0.47 -7.44 -26.05
C LEU A 323 1.43 -6.29 -25.71
N ALA A 324 2.56 -6.18 -26.41
CA ALA A 324 3.50 -5.09 -26.22
C ALA A 324 4.01 -4.52 -27.56
N TRP A 325 4.14 -3.20 -27.61
CA TRP A 325 4.69 -2.44 -28.73
C TRP A 325 5.85 -1.58 -28.24
N GLN A 326 6.95 -1.59 -28.98
CA GLN A 326 8.07 -0.67 -28.79
C GLN A 326 7.74 0.63 -29.51
N LEU A 327 7.79 1.76 -28.79
CA LEU A 327 7.43 3.08 -29.33
C LEU A 327 8.63 4.00 -29.51
N ALA A 328 9.66 3.85 -28.67
CA ALA A 328 10.92 4.58 -28.82
C ALA A 328 12.07 3.59 -29.11
N PRO A 329 12.97 3.92 -30.06
CA PRO A 329 14.16 3.12 -30.35
C PRO A 329 15.23 3.20 -29.26
#